data_AF-A0A6G7Y981-F1
#
_entry.id   AF-A0A6G7Y981-F1
#
_cell.length_a   1.000
_cell.length_b   1.000
_cell.length_c   1.000
_cell.angle_alpha   90.00
_cell.angle_beta   90.00
_cell.angle_gamma   90.00
#
_symmetry.space_group_name_H-M   'P 1'
#
loop_
_entity.id
_entity.type
_entity.pdbx_description
1 polymer ?
#
loop_
_entity_poly.entity_id
_entity_poly.type
_entity_poly.pdbx_seq_one_letter_code
_entity_poly.pdbx_strand_id
1 'polypeptide(L)' 'MASRSSALVNRTVIGQAQGILMERFRATPQEAFAMLRAASQRTNHKLSAVAAVVAETGRLP' A
#
# COMPACT_ATOMS: atom_id res chain seq x y z
N MET A 1 -11.81 8.79 17.83
CA MET A 1 -11.47 7.40 18.22
C MET A 1 -11.22 6.57 16.97
N ALA A 2 -9.97 6.14 16.71
CA ALA A 2 -9.72 5.16 15.66
C ALA A 2 -10.23 3.79 16.15
N SER A 3 -11.35 3.34 15.59
CA SER A 3 -11.91 2.02 15.93
C SER A 3 -10.90 0.95 15.53
N ARG A 4 -10.67 -0.06 16.39
CA ARG A 4 -9.74 -1.18 16.13
C ARG A 4 -9.98 -1.85 14.76
N SER A 5 -11.21 -1.80 14.25
CA SER A 5 -11.59 -2.29 12.92
C SER A 5 -10.83 -1.58 11.78
N SER A 6 -10.63 -0.27 11.88
CA SER A 6 -9.91 0.52 10.86
C SER A 6 -8.43 0.13 10.72
N ALA A 7 -7.79 -0.29 11.82
CA ALA A 7 -6.41 -0.73 11.80
C ALA A 7 -6.25 -2.08 11.07
N LEU A 8 -7.21 -3.00 11.26
CA LEU A 8 -7.23 -4.29 10.56
C LEU A 8 -7.47 -4.10 9.06
N VAL A 9 -8.45 -3.27 8.69
CA VAL A 9 -8.75 -2.95 7.27
C VAL A 9 -7.53 -2.32 6.59
N ASN A 10 -6.85 -1.38 7.27
CA ASN A 10 -5.64 -0.75 6.74
C ASN A 10 -4.50 -1.77 6.53
N ARG A 11 -4.34 -2.75 7.44
CA ARG A 11 -3.32 -3.79 7.28
C ARG A 11 -3.61 -4.70 6.08
N THR A 12 -4.88 -5.06 5.88
CA THR A 12 -5.29 -5.90 4.74
C THR A 12 -5.02 -5.21 3.40
N VAL A 13 -5.45 -3.95 3.24
CA VAL A 13 -5.27 -3.24 1.96
C VAL A 13 -3.80 -2.99 1.64
N ILE A 14 -2.97 -2.74 2.66
CA ILE A 14 -1.51 -2.61 2.48
C ILE A 14 -0.90 -3.93 2.03
N GLY A 15 -1.29 -5.06 2.63
CA GLY A 15 -0.81 -6.38 2.24
C GLY A 15 -1.19 -6.75 0.80
N GLN A 16 -2.42 -6.43 0.37
CA GLN A 16 -2.86 -6.64 -1.02
C GLN A 16 -2.02 -5.82 -2.01
N ALA A 17 -1.83 -4.53 -1.73
CA ALA A 17 -1.01 -3.65 -2.55
C ALA A 17 0.45 -4.14 -2.64
N GLN A 18 1.03 -4.59 -1.52
CA GLN A 18 2.38 -5.17 -1.52
C GLN A 18 2.45 -6.40 -2.43
N GLY A 19 1.49 -7.33 -2.35
CA GLY A 19 1.46 -8.52 -3.21
C GLY A 19 1.45 -8.19 -4.70
N ILE A 20 0.66 -7.19 -5.10
CA ILE A 20 0.61 -6.73 -6.50
C ILE A 20 1.95 -6.15 -6.95
N LEU A 21 2.59 -5.31 -6.12
CA LEU A 21 3.89 -4.73 -6.46
C LEU A 21 5.00 -5.78 -6.49
N MET A 22 4.96 -6.76 -5.57
CA MET A 22 5.90 -7.88 -5.56
C MET A 22 5.82 -8.67 -6.87
N GLU A 23 4.62 -9.01 -7.33
CA GLU A 23 4.42 -9.71 -8.60
C GLU A 23 4.99 -8.88 -9.76
N ARG A 24 4.54 -7.63 -9.87
CA ARG A 24 4.80 -6.76 -11.01
C ARG A 24 6.25 -6.30 -11.15
N PHE A 25 6.91 -6.03 -10.03
CA PHE A 25 8.27 -5.52 -9.99
C PHE A 25 9.29 -6.59 -9.58
N ARG A 26 8.88 -7.84 -9.40
CA ARG A 26 9.71 -8.93 -8.86
C ARG A 26 10.42 -8.52 -7.55
N ALA A 27 9.68 -7.78 -6.72
CA ALA A 27 10.18 -7.17 -5.51
C ALA A 27 9.92 -8.05 -4.28
N THR A 28 10.77 -7.91 -3.27
CA THR A 28 10.53 -8.45 -1.92
C THR A 28 9.40 -7.69 -1.21
N PRO A 29 8.81 -8.26 -0.15
CA PRO A 29 7.82 -7.56 0.66
C PRO A 29 8.33 -6.22 1.22
N GLN A 30 9.60 -6.15 1.61
CA GLN A 30 10.24 -4.94 2.13
C GLN A 30 10.36 -3.85 1.06
N GLU A 31 10.79 -4.22 -0.15
CA GLU A 31 10.87 -3.29 -1.29
C GLU A 31 9.49 -2.79 -1.71
N ALA A 32 8.49 -3.67 -1.79
CA ALA A 32 7.12 -3.29 -2.10
C ALA A 32 6.55 -2.31 -1.04
N PHE A 33 6.84 -2.53 0.24
CA PHE A 33 6.46 -1.58 1.29
C PHE A 33 7.17 -0.23 1.14
N ALA A 34 8.46 -0.25 0.81
CA ALA A 34 9.25 0.96 0.57
C ALA A 34 8.68 1.76 -0.63
N MET A 35 8.24 1.09 -1.69
CA MET A 35 7.56 1.73 -2.84
C MET A 35 6.27 2.45 -2.42
N LEU A 36 5.41 1.79 -1.63
CA LEU A 36 4.19 2.40 -1.09
C LEU A 36 4.52 3.61 -0.20
N ARG A 37 5.54 3.48 0.66
CA ARG A 37 6.02 4.56 1.53
C ARG A 37 6.55 5.75 0.72
N ALA A 38 7.29 5.51 -0.35
CA ALA A 38 7.82 6.56 -1.21
C ALA A 38 6.71 7.30 -1.94
N ALA A 39 5.74 6.57 -2.52
CA ALA A 39 4.57 7.17 -3.17
C ALA A 39 3.72 7.99 -2.17
N SER A 40 3.47 7.46 -0.97
CA SER A 40 2.78 8.18 0.10
C SER A 40 3.43 9.51 0.47
N GLN A 41 4.77 9.54 0.57
CA GLN A 41 5.52 10.77 0.82
C GLN A 41 5.43 11.74 -0.35
N ARG A 42 5.57 11.24 -1.58
CA ARG A 42 5.53 12.06 -2.80
C ARG A 42 4.16 12.71 -3.03
N THR A 43 3.08 11.98 -2.78
CA THR A 43 1.71 12.49 -2.98
C THR A 43 1.11 13.15 -1.73
N ASN A 44 1.84 13.16 -0.61
CA ASN A 44 1.34 13.60 0.70
C ASN A 44 -0.02 12.97 1.08
N HIS A 45 -0.21 11.70 0.76
CA HIS A 45 -1.39 10.92 1.10
C HIS A 45 -1.07 9.84 2.11
N LYS A 46 -2.07 9.45 2.91
CA LYS A 46 -1.95 8.34 3.85
C LYS A 46 -1.52 7.06 3.12
N LEU A 47 -0.61 6.29 3.71
CA LEU A 47 -0.11 5.03 3.15
C LEU A 47 -1.26 4.08 2.76
N SER A 48 -2.31 3.97 3.57
CA SER A 48 -3.47 3.12 3.28
C SER A 48 -4.28 3.61 2.08
N ALA A 49 -4.31 4.92 1.80
CA ALA A 49 -4.96 5.46 0.61
C ALA A 49 -4.15 5.16 -0.65
N VAL A 50 -2.82 5.29 -0.59
CA VAL A 50 -1.94 4.88 -1.70
C VAL A 50 -2.05 3.38 -1.95
N ALA A 51 -2.06 2.57 -0.89
CA ALA A 51 -2.26 1.13 -1.01
C ALA A 51 -3.62 0.79 -1.64
N ALA A 52 -4.70 1.51 -1.31
CA ALA A 52 -6.00 1.30 -1.94
C ALA A 52 -5.96 1.57 -3.45
N VAL A 53 -5.31 2.65 -3.89
CA VAL A 53 -5.14 2.95 -5.33
C VAL A 53 -4.37 1.83 -6.03
N VAL A 54 -3.30 1.31 -5.42
CA VAL A 54 -2.54 0.19 -5.98
C VAL A 54 -3.36 -1.10 -5.98
N ALA A 55 -4.13 -1.36 -4.94
CA ALA A 55 -4.99 -2.55 -4.85
C ALA A 55 -6.09 -2.53 -5.93
N GLU A 56 -6.61 -1.35 -6.26
CA GLU A 56 -7.65 -1.17 -7.28
C GLU A 56 -7.10 -1.15 -8.70
N THR A 57 -5.95 -0.49 -8.92
CA THR A 57 -5.44 -0.19 -10.29
C THR A 57 -4.18 -0.95 -10.67
N GLY A 58 -3.55 -1.62 -9.71
CA GLY A 58 -2.24 -2.24 -9.81
C GLY A 58 -1.06 -1.27 -9.99
N ARG A 59 -1.29 0.07 -9.94
CA ARG A 59 -0.30 1.11 -10.25
C ARG A 59 -0.05 2.04 -9.07
N LEU A 60 1.20 2.50 -8.92
CA LEU A 60 1.55 3.56 -7.97
C LEU A 60 1.12 4.93 -8.52
N PRO A 61 0.60 5.83 -7.67
CA PRO A 61 0.32 7.22 -8.02
C PRO A 61 1.57 8.11 -8.06
#